data_AF-A0A927VXY8-F1
#
_entry.id   AF-A0A927VXY8-F1
#
_cell.length_a   1.000
_cell.length_b   1.000
_cell.length_c   1.000
_cell.angle_alpha   90.00
_cell.angle_beta   90.00
_cell.angle_gamma   90.00
#
_symmetry.space_group_name_H-M   'P 1'
#
loop_
_entity.id
_entity.type
_entity.pdbx_description
1 polymer ?
#
loop_
_entity_poly.entity_id
_entity_poly.type
_entity_poly.pdbx_seq_one_letter_code
_entity_poly.pdbx_strand_id
1 'polypeptide(L)'
;MDRAEEDGKFTKYMSYDAEYFNLYKFVQELRNTDGLFFYSIVEQPIDIPAENISNKFAYGYEDGLDKESSYSVGEKGNPLIWAKSMQITDDVLEKFGVKVESGRGFTEKDFEFNPSDTVKVILGNEYKSYYQVGELFDAEYLFTPIKCQVVGILPEKSLVAKYGHFISLDRYILLPSFNKMSYYQNPELAKIVLSQQASGEITTIDQAIDVNQLVSHLSQKYDTLNFIVVREDLNKIQNLFNVSEETLKQLVILLISIVIFTIIGISVGFFGRIKRNYKTYGIHLLSGACMADIAMYTINAIAVVIMSAYAFSAIISAMVFGIGTYLIIIFGLAAIILLLSSLYPIFKILNMETSLLIRREE
;
A
#
# COMPACT_ATOMS: atom_id res chain seq x y z
N MET A 1 -4.57 23.13 -13.92
CA MET A 1 -4.13 23.56 -15.27
C MET A 1 -5.27 24.23 -16.05
N ASP A 2 -6.51 23.76 -15.92
CA ASP A 2 -7.69 24.21 -16.71
C ASP A 2 -7.93 25.72 -16.85
N ARG A 3 -7.62 26.57 -15.87
CA ARG A 3 -7.80 28.04 -16.02
C ARG A 3 -6.61 28.78 -16.65
N ALA A 4 -5.41 28.20 -16.64
CA ALA A 4 -4.22 28.86 -17.18
C ALA A 4 -4.21 28.88 -18.72
N GLU A 5 -4.97 27.99 -19.36
CA GLU A 5 -5.24 28.04 -20.80
C GLU A 5 -6.34 29.06 -21.13
N GLU A 6 -7.35 29.22 -20.26
CA GLU A 6 -8.47 30.16 -20.47
C GLU A 6 -8.05 31.64 -20.41
N ASP A 7 -7.03 31.99 -19.63
CA ASP A 7 -6.54 33.37 -19.48
C ASP A 7 -5.32 33.72 -20.37
N GLY A 8 -4.85 32.76 -21.18
CA GLY A 8 -3.70 32.92 -22.07
C GLY A 8 -2.33 33.03 -21.37
N LYS A 9 -2.27 32.95 -20.03
CA LYS A 9 -1.01 33.04 -19.29
C LYS A 9 -0.12 31.82 -19.53
N PHE A 10 -0.70 30.63 -19.69
CA PHE A 10 0.08 29.44 -20.03
C PHE A 10 0.75 29.58 -21.41
N THR A 11 0.01 30.06 -22.41
CA THR A 11 0.57 30.35 -23.74
C THR A 11 1.67 31.39 -23.66
N LYS A 12 1.50 32.46 -22.87
CA LYS A 12 2.55 33.47 -22.58
C LYS A 12 3.78 32.81 -21.96
N TYR A 13 3.59 31.98 -20.94
CA TYR A 13 4.67 31.25 -20.26
C TYR A 13 5.48 30.38 -21.23
N MET A 14 4.80 29.60 -22.07
CA MET A 14 5.47 28.76 -23.08
C MET A 14 6.19 29.61 -24.14
N SER A 15 5.63 30.75 -24.53
CA SER A 15 6.16 31.58 -25.62
C SER A 15 7.34 32.50 -25.24
N TYR A 16 7.42 32.97 -23.99
CA TYR A 16 8.39 33.98 -23.58
C TYR A 16 9.36 33.48 -22.51
N ASP A 17 10.66 33.72 -22.70
CA ASP A 17 11.73 33.22 -21.82
C ASP A 17 11.71 33.84 -20.42
N ALA A 18 11.33 35.11 -20.32
CA ALA A 18 11.26 35.82 -19.04
C ALA A 18 10.27 35.16 -18.06
N GLU A 19 9.20 34.55 -18.59
CA GLU A 19 8.14 33.92 -17.80
C GLU A 19 8.63 32.67 -17.05
N TYR A 20 9.62 31.95 -17.61
CA TYR A 20 10.29 30.86 -16.92
C TYR A 20 10.90 31.33 -15.60
N PHE A 21 11.66 32.43 -15.65
CA PHE A 21 12.35 32.96 -14.46
C PHE A 21 11.37 33.55 -13.44
N ASN A 22 10.23 34.08 -13.89
CA ASN A 22 9.15 34.51 -13.01
C ASN A 22 8.56 33.33 -12.23
N LEU A 23 8.22 32.25 -12.92
CA LEU A 23 7.71 31.04 -12.28
C LEU A 23 8.76 30.39 -11.37
N TYR A 24 10.03 30.41 -11.79
CA TYR A 24 11.12 29.86 -10.99
C TYR A 24 11.23 30.57 -9.64
N LYS A 25 11.21 31.91 -9.64
CA LYS A 25 11.24 32.71 -8.40
C LYS A 25 10.02 32.42 -7.51
N PHE A 26 8.84 32.28 -8.10
CA PHE A 26 7.63 31.90 -7.38
C PHE A 26 7.80 30.55 -6.65
N VAL A 27 8.28 29.51 -7.36
CA VAL A 27 8.51 28.18 -6.77
C VAL A 27 9.59 28.21 -5.70
N GLN A 28 10.69 28.95 -5.93
CA GLN A 28 11.75 29.08 -4.93
C GLN A 28 11.27 29.82 -3.68
N GLU A 29 10.45 30.87 -3.80
CA GLU A 29 9.92 31.56 -2.62
C GLU A 29 8.93 30.68 -1.84
N LEU A 30 8.08 29.91 -2.52
CA LEU A 30 7.22 28.92 -1.85
C LEU A 30 8.03 27.89 -1.05
N ARG A 31 9.10 27.35 -1.64
CA ARG A 31 9.98 26.37 -0.97
C ARG A 31 10.70 26.92 0.26
N ASN A 32 11.03 28.20 0.23
CA ASN A 32 11.79 28.86 1.29
C ASN A 32 10.89 29.63 2.27
N THR A 33 9.57 29.48 2.19
CA THR A 33 8.63 30.13 3.12
C THR A 33 8.61 29.38 4.46
N ASP A 34 8.93 30.07 5.54
CA ASP A 34 8.90 29.50 6.89
C ASP A 34 7.50 28.99 7.27
N GLY A 35 7.44 27.86 7.96
CA GLY A 35 6.19 27.22 8.40
C GLY A 35 5.42 26.50 7.30
N LEU A 36 5.91 26.57 6.05
CA LEU A 36 5.33 25.91 4.89
C LEU A 36 6.26 24.81 4.38
N PHE A 37 5.67 23.69 3.97
CA PHE A 37 6.37 22.61 3.30
C PHE A 37 5.76 22.39 1.92
N PHE A 38 6.54 22.75 0.89
CA PHE A 38 6.15 22.64 -0.51
C PHE A 38 6.92 21.51 -1.19
N TYR A 39 6.21 20.48 -1.64
CA TYR A 39 6.77 19.34 -2.36
C TYR A 39 6.00 19.10 -3.66
N SER A 40 6.58 18.33 -4.57
CA SER A 40 5.90 17.98 -5.82
C SER A 40 5.96 16.48 -6.08
N ILE A 41 4.81 15.92 -6.46
CA ILE A 41 4.65 14.54 -6.93
C ILE A 41 3.95 14.60 -8.29
N VAL A 42 4.74 14.53 -9.36
CA VAL A 42 4.24 14.57 -10.73
C VAL A 42 4.14 13.15 -11.25
N GLU A 43 3.01 12.78 -11.85
CA GLU A 43 2.83 11.48 -12.51
C GLU A 43 2.96 11.69 -14.02
N GLN A 44 4.18 11.92 -14.49
CA GLN A 44 4.49 11.98 -15.91
C GLN A 44 5.01 10.60 -16.34
N PRO A 45 4.32 9.84 -17.21
CA PRO A 45 4.85 8.60 -17.75
C PRO A 45 6.20 8.80 -18.44
N ILE A 46 7.03 7.75 -18.44
CA ILE A 46 8.24 7.67 -19.26
C ILE A 46 8.11 6.50 -20.23
N ASP A 47 8.72 6.63 -21.40
CA ASP A 47 8.71 5.55 -22.37
C ASP A 47 9.94 4.68 -22.13
N ILE A 48 9.73 3.38 -21.90
CA ILE A 48 10.82 2.41 -21.74
C ILE A 48 10.69 1.29 -22.77
N PRO A 49 11.78 0.58 -23.11
CA PRO A 49 11.71 -0.60 -23.96
C PRO A 49 10.69 -1.60 -23.44
N ALA A 50 9.73 -1.98 -24.29
CA ALA A 50 8.69 -2.94 -23.93
C ALA A 50 9.21 -4.40 -23.92
N GLU A 51 10.43 -4.62 -24.40
CA GLU A 51 11.04 -5.94 -24.48
C GLU A 51 11.18 -6.53 -23.06
N ASN A 52 10.55 -7.68 -22.85
CA ASN A 52 10.59 -8.45 -21.59
C ASN A 52 9.94 -7.78 -20.37
N ILE A 53 9.14 -6.73 -20.54
CA ILE A 53 8.42 -6.08 -19.45
C ILE A 53 6.92 -6.37 -19.53
N SER A 54 6.30 -6.66 -18.38
CA SER A 54 4.86 -6.93 -18.32
C SER A 54 4.03 -5.66 -18.56
N ASN A 55 2.90 -5.78 -19.26
CA ASN A 55 2.00 -4.65 -19.49
C ASN A 55 1.39 -4.05 -18.20
N LYS A 56 1.49 -4.72 -17.04
CA LYS A 56 1.03 -4.17 -15.76
C LYS A 56 1.73 -2.86 -15.36
N PHE A 57 2.91 -2.62 -15.93
CA PHE A 57 3.69 -1.39 -15.73
C PHE A 57 3.22 -0.22 -16.60
N ALA A 58 2.35 -0.45 -17.59
CA ALA A 58 1.77 0.59 -18.42
C ALA A 58 0.94 1.58 -17.59
N TYR A 59 1.05 2.86 -17.89
CA TYR A 59 0.14 3.89 -17.44
C TYR A 59 -1.28 3.57 -17.92
N GLY A 60 -2.26 3.67 -17.00
CA GLY A 60 -3.66 3.35 -17.28
C GLY A 60 -4.05 1.88 -17.20
N TYR A 61 -3.12 0.97 -16.88
CA TYR A 61 -3.41 -0.47 -16.77
C TYR A 61 -4.55 -0.79 -15.79
N GLU A 62 -4.57 -0.13 -14.63
CA GLU A 62 -5.57 -0.30 -13.58
C GLU A 62 -6.93 0.26 -13.99
N ASP A 63 -6.95 1.23 -14.91
CA ASP A 63 -8.17 1.82 -15.47
C ASP A 63 -8.73 1.00 -16.63
N GLY A 64 -8.09 -0.13 -16.96
CA GLY A 64 -8.49 -1.01 -18.05
C GLY A 64 -8.20 -0.42 -19.43
N LEU A 65 -7.26 0.53 -19.53
CA LEU A 65 -6.85 1.06 -20.84
C LEU A 65 -6.25 -0.07 -21.68
N ASP A 66 -6.71 -0.14 -22.93
CA ASP A 66 -6.33 -1.19 -23.87
C ASP A 66 -4.83 -1.16 -24.14
N LYS A 67 -4.23 -2.35 -24.32
CA LYS A 67 -2.79 -2.51 -24.56
C LYS A 67 -2.27 -1.66 -25.73
N GLU A 68 -3.07 -1.35 -26.74
CA GLU A 68 -2.58 -0.53 -27.86
C GLU A 68 -2.43 0.95 -27.49
N SER A 69 -3.12 1.43 -26.46
CA SER A 69 -3.11 2.84 -26.04
C SER A 69 -1.92 3.23 -25.17
N SER A 70 -1.22 2.25 -24.58
CA SER A 70 -0.08 2.49 -23.68
C SER A 70 1.28 2.17 -24.31
N TYR A 71 1.32 1.95 -25.62
CA TYR A 71 2.54 1.62 -26.35
C TYR A 71 2.79 2.65 -27.44
N SER A 72 4.06 3.04 -27.56
CA SER A 72 4.56 3.92 -28.62
C SER A 72 5.63 3.18 -29.42
N VAL A 73 6.02 3.73 -30.56
CA VAL A 73 7.13 3.21 -31.36
C VAL A 73 8.26 4.22 -31.26
N GLY A 74 9.39 3.80 -30.68
CA GLY A 74 10.56 4.67 -30.57
C GLY A 74 11.19 4.97 -31.93
N GLU A 75 12.11 5.94 -31.99
CA GLU A 75 12.74 6.39 -33.25
C GLU A 75 13.37 5.26 -34.09
N LYS A 76 13.80 4.17 -33.44
CA LYS A 76 14.42 3.00 -34.10
C LYS A 76 13.43 1.90 -34.48
N GLY A 77 12.13 2.13 -34.34
CA GLY A 77 11.08 1.14 -34.64
C GLY A 77 10.83 0.12 -33.51
N ASN A 78 11.50 0.28 -32.37
CA ASN A 78 11.33 -0.63 -31.22
C ASN A 78 10.06 -0.28 -30.45
N PRO A 79 9.30 -1.27 -29.95
CA PRO A 79 8.13 -1.01 -29.13
C PRO A 79 8.54 -0.43 -27.77
N LEU A 80 7.92 0.69 -27.41
CA LEU A 80 8.05 1.31 -26.10
C LEU A 80 6.72 1.18 -25.35
N ILE A 81 6.79 1.17 -24.03
CA ILE A 81 5.64 1.20 -23.13
C ILE A 81 5.67 2.52 -22.37
N TRP A 82 4.52 3.20 -22.27
CA TRP A 82 4.30 4.34 -21.39
C TRP A 82 4.28 3.86 -19.95
N ALA A 83 5.46 3.71 -19.35
CA ALA A 83 5.60 3.17 -18.02
C ALA A 83 5.13 4.18 -16.97
N LYS A 84 4.47 3.64 -15.94
CA LYS A 84 4.14 4.39 -14.73
C LYS A 84 5.41 4.97 -14.12
N SER A 85 5.44 6.29 -14.02
CA SER A 85 6.58 7.00 -13.49
C SER A 85 6.12 8.18 -12.65
N MET A 86 6.94 8.54 -11.67
CA MET A 86 6.64 9.59 -10.72
C MET A 86 7.88 10.43 -10.43
N GLN A 87 7.81 11.71 -10.75
CA GLN A 87 8.86 12.67 -10.43
C GLN A 87 8.57 13.27 -9.06
N ILE A 88 9.51 13.08 -8.13
CA ILE A 88 9.34 13.49 -6.74
C ILE A 88 10.41 14.48 -6.33
N THR A 89 10.08 15.44 -5.46
CA THR A 89 11.07 16.28 -4.81
C THR A 89 11.86 15.50 -3.76
N ASP A 90 12.98 16.05 -3.33
CA ASP A 90 14.00 15.44 -2.45
C ASP A 90 13.49 15.03 -1.07
N ASP A 91 12.41 15.66 -0.65
CA ASP A 91 11.76 15.54 0.64
C ASP A 91 10.61 14.51 0.68
N VAL A 92 10.11 14.07 -0.48
CA VAL A 92 8.93 13.18 -0.57
C VAL A 92 9.19 11.82 0.10
N LEU A 93 10.32 11.17 -0.19
CA LEU A 93 10.60 9.84 0.39
C LEU A 93 10.66 9.88 1.91
N GLU A 94 11.33 10.90 2.47
CA GLU A 94 11.43 11.09 3.91
C GLU A 94 10.05 11.38 4.52
N LYS A 95 9.30 12.29 3.91
CA LYS A 95 7.97 12.72 4.38
C LYS A 95 6.99 11.55 4.50
N PHE A 96 6.98 10.67 3.52
CA PHE A 96 6.10 9.49 3.49
C PHE A 96 6.72 8.27 4.17
N GLY A 97 7.91 8.39 4.75
CA GLY A 97 8.60 7.29 5.41
C GLY A 97 8.96 6.14 4.45
N VAL A 98 9.08 6.42 3.16
CA VAL A 98 9.42 5.45 2.12
C VAL A 98 10.92 5.15 2.21
N LYS A 99 11.25 3.93 2.63
CA LYS A 99 12.62 3.46 2.73
C LYS A 99 12.99 2.65 1.51
N VAL A 100 14.23 2.77 1.05
CA VAL A 100 14.78 1.91 -0.01
C VAL A 100 15.20 0.58 0.59
N GLU A 101 14.76 -0.54 0.00
CA GLU A 101 15.12 -1.89 0.46
C GLU A 101 16.53 -2.28 -0.01
N SER A 102 16.84 -2.01 -1.27
CA SER A 102 18.12 -2.36 -1.90
C SER A 102 18.73 -1.16 -2.60
N GLY A 103 20.04 -0.92 -2.44
CA GLY A 103 20.72 0.22 -3.04
C GLY A 103 20.69 1.47 -2.15
N ARG A 104 20.42 2.64 -2.75
CA ARG A 104 20.37 3.93 -2.05
C ARG A 104 19.17 4.77 -2.51
N GLY A 105 18.78 5.72 -1.66
CA GLY A 105 17.87 6.81 -2.03
C GLY A 105 18.55 7.87 -2.91
N PHE A 106 17.80 8.89 -3.29
CA PHE A 106 18.35 10.05 -4.00
C PHE A 106 19.28 10.87 -3.10
N THR A 107 20.25 11.53 -3.74
CA THR A 107 21.16 12.52 -3.16
C THR A 107 20.91 13.86 -3.85
N GLU A 108 21.33 14.98 -3.25
CA GLU A 108 21.12 16.32 -3.82
C GLU A 108 21.57 16.44 -5.29
N LYS A 109 22.66 15.77 -5.67
CA LYS A 109 23.19 15.77 -7.04
C LYS A 109 22.26 15.06 -8.05
N ASP A 110 21.46 14.11 -7.59
CA ASP A 110 20.56 13.37 -8.47
C ASP A 110 19.40 14.26 -8.96
N PHE A 111 19.12 15.39 -8.29
CA PHE A 111 18.10 16.38 -8.68
C PHE A 111 18.59 17.42 -9.69
N GLU A 112 19.83 17.29 -10.16
CA GLU A 112 20.40 18.14 -11.21
C GLU A 112 20.25 17.43 -12.56
N PHE A 113 19.69 18.12 -13.55
CA PHE A 113 19.51 17.54 -14.89
C PHE A 113 20.50 18.14 -15.88
N ASN A 114 21.26 17.25 -16.53
CA ASN A 114 21.94 17.53 -17.79
C ASN A 114 21.58 16.43 -18.80
N PRO A 115 21.29 16.77 -20.08
CA PRO A 115 20.95 15.78 -21.10
C PRO A 115 22.00 14.70 -21.34
N SER A 116 23.27 14.98 -21.05
CA SER A 116 24.38 14.03 -21.17
C SER A 116 24.52 13.07 -19.99
N ASP A 117 23.86 13.36 -18.87
CA ASP A 117 24.05 12.65 -17.62
C ASP A 117 23.08 11.47 -17.52
N THR A 118 23.52 10.46 -16.76
CA THR A 118 22.68 9.31 -16.45
C THR A 118 21.74 9.64 -15.31
N VAL A 119 20.44 9.73 -15.60
CA VAL A 119 19.36 9.98 -14.65
C VAL A 119 19.29 8.84 -13.64
N LYS A 120 19.32 9.15 -12.35
CA LYS A 120 19.18 8.13 -11.30
C LYS A 120 17.71 7.86 -11.08
N VAL A 121 17.35 6.60 -11.01
CA VAL A 121 15.97 6.16 -10.78
C VAL A 121 15.89 5.16 -9.64
N ILE A 122 14.78 5.20 -8.92
CA ILE A 122 14.44 4.20 -7.90
C ILE A 122 13.22 3.45 -8.42
N LEU A 123 13.28 2.12 -8.40
CA LEU A 123 12.20 1.29 -8.93
C LEU A 123 11.30 0.73 -7.83
N GLY A 124 10.02 0.60 -8.12
CA GLY A 124 9.08 -0.17 -7.31
C GLY A 124 9.46 -1.65 -7.20
N ASN A 125 8.99 -2.32 -6.15
CA ASN A 125 9.36 -3.70 -5.84
C ASN A 125 9.04 -4.69 -6.99
N GLU A 126 7.97 -4.48 -7.77
CA GLU A 126 7.61 -5.39 -8.86
C GLU A 126 8.61 -5.35 -10.03
N TYR A 127 9.44 -4.30 -10.14
CA TYR A 127 10.52 -4.24 -11.12
C TYR A 127 11.73 -5.11 -10.77
N LYS A 128 11.82 -5.63 -9.54
CA LYS A 128 12.97 -6.41 -9.03
C LYS A 128 13.24 -7.68 -9.84
N SER A 129 12.24 -8.22 -10.53
CA SER A 129 12.43 -9.37 -11.45
C SER A 129 12.99 -8.99 -12.82
N TYR A 130 13.04 -7.70 -13.15
CA TYR A 130 13.44 -7.18 -14.47
C TYR A 130 14.76 -6.41 -14.41
N TYR A 131 15.04 -5.73 -13.30
CA TYR A 131 16.20 -4.87 -13.16
C TYR A 131 16.94 -5.08 -11.84
N GLN A 132 18.26 -4.84 -11.87
CA GLN A 132 19.13 -4.86 -10.69
C GLN A 132 19.67 -3.47 -10.35
N VAL A 133 20.03 -3.26 -9.08
CA VAL A 133 20.72 -2.03 -8.66
C VAL A 133 22.06 -1.92 -9.40
N GLY A 134 22.30 -0.75 -10.00
CA GLY A 134 23.45 -0.44 -10.84
C GLY A 134 23.18 -0.58 -12.34
N GLU A 135 22.11 -1.26 -12.73
CA GLU A 135 21.75 -1.50 -14.12
C GLU A 135 21.36 -0.21 -14.86
N LEU A 136 21.67 -0.18 -16.17
CA LEU A 136 21.39 0.93 -17.05
C LEU A 136 20.32 0.53 -18.07
N PHE A 137 19.38 1.42 -18.34
CA PHE A 137 18.40 1.25 -19.42
C PHE A 137 18.13 2.57 -20.12
N ASP A 138 17.77 2.49 -21.39
CA ASP A 138 17.36 3.66 -22.17
C ASP A 138 15.88 3.97 -21.89
N ALA A 139 15.52 5.25 -21.87
CA ALA A 139 14.15 5.71 -21.72
C ALA A 139 13.93 7.02 -22.48
N GLU A 140 12.68 7.42 -22.64
CA GLU A 140 12.29 8.75 -23.13
C GLU A 140 11.47 9.47 -22.06
N TYR A 141 11.87 10.69 -21.72
CA TYR A 141 11.16 11.54 -20.78
C TYR A 141 10.80 12.85 -21.47
N LEU A 142 9.49 13.10 -21.65
CA LEU A 142 8.99 14.31 -22.32
C LEU A 142 9.68 14.54 -23.67
N PHE A 143 9.67 13.51 -24.53
CA PHE A 143 10.30 13.53 -25.87
C PHE A 143 11.82 13.72 -25.86
N THR A 144 12.47 13.63 -24.70
CA THR A 144 13.91 13.71 -24.55
C THR A 144 14.48 12.32 -24.25
N PRO A 145 15.37 11.77 -25.11
CA PRO A 145 16.02 10.51 -24.81
C PRO A 145 16.93 10.68 -23.59
N ILE A 146 16.78 9.78 -22.62
CA ILE A 146 17.56 9.77 -21.39
C ILE A 146 18.12 8.37 -21.15
N LYS A 147 19.25 8.33 -20.44
CA LYS A 147 19.81 7.08 -19.92
C LYS A 147 19.55 7.00 -18.42
N CYS A 148 18.88 5.95 -17.98
CA CYS A 148 18.54 5.73 -16.58
C CYS A 148 19.51 4.76 -15.92
N GLN A 149 19.84 5.00 -14.65
CA GLN A 149 20.53 4.05 -13.78
C GLN A 149 19.68 3.73 -12.56
N VAL A 150 19.45 2.45 -12.32
CA VAL A 150 18.76 1.97 -11.11
C VAL A 150 19.68 2.16 -9.92
N VAL A 151 19.37 3.10 -9.03
CA VAL A 151 20.16 3.32 -7.80
C VAL A 151 19.51 2.71 -6.57
N GLY A 152 18.22 2.40 -6.62
CA GLY A 152 17.51 1.78 -5.53
C GLY A 152 16.27 1.00 -5.96
N ILE A 153 15.84 0.07 -5.12
CA ILE A 153 14.58 -0.67 -5.24
C ILE A 153 13.81 -0.52 -3.93
N LEU A 154 12.52 -0.16 -4.03
CA LEU A 154 11.63 -0.01 -2.90
C LEU A 154 11.15 -1.38 -2.37
N PRO A 155 10.80 -1.49 -1.07
CA PRO A 155 10.12 -2.66 -0.53
C PRO A 155 8.69 -2.75 -1.07
N GLU A 156 8.14 -3.96 -1.01
CA GLU A 156 6.74 -4.22 -1.36
C GLU A 156 5.79 -3.33 -0.54
N LYS A 157 4.71 -2.85 -1.17
CA LYS A 157 3.67 -2.03 -0.55
C LYS A 157 4.18 -0.66 -0.08
N SER A 158 5.16 -0.12 -0.77
CA SER A 158 5.55 1.29 -0.60
C SER A 158 4.43 2.20 -1.10
N LEU A 159 4.05 3.20 -0.31
CA LEU A 159 2.92 4.09 -0.58
C LEU A 159 3.34 5.55 -0.48
N VAL A 160 2.75 6.41 -1.32
CA VAL A 160 2.74 7.87 -1.15
C VAL A 160 1.29 8.36 -1.16
N ALA A 161 1.02 9.50 -0.55
CA ALA A 161 -0.29 10.15 -0.67
C ALA A 161 -0.21 11.31 -1.65
N LYS A 162 -1.20 11.40 -2.53
CA LYS A 162 -1.37 12.50 -3.50
C LYS A 162 -2.86 12.76 -3.67
N TYR A 163 -3.26 14.04 -3.67
CA TYR A 163 -4.67 14.46 -3.79
C TYR A 163 -5.64 13.70 -2.85
N GLY A 164 -5.20 13.40 -1.62
CA GLY A 164 -6.03 12.69 -0.63
C GLY A 164 -6.18 11.18 -0.86
N HIS A 165 -5.44 10.58 -1.79
CA HIS A 165 -5.45 9.15 -2.08
C HIS A 165 -4.05 8.53 -1.93
N PHE A 166 -3.99 7.24 -1.55
CA PHE A 166 -2.74 6.49 -1.52
C PHE A 166 -2.44 5.87 -2.89
N ILE A 167 -1.21 6.08 -3.36
CA ILE A 167 -0.69 5.49 -4.59
C ILE A 167 0.35 4.43 -4.20
N SER A 168 0.17 3.20 -4.70
CA SER A 168 1.20 2.16 -4.59
C SER A 168 2.35 2.42 -5.55
N LEU A 169 3.56 2.43 -5.02
CA LEU A 169 4.79 2.62 -5.77
C LEU A 169 5.35 1.32 -6.35
N ASP A 170 4.72 0.16 -6.09
CA ASP A 170 5.25 -1.16 -6.49
C ASP A 170 5.53 -1.28 -7.99
N ARG A 171 4.75 -0.56 -8.81
CA ARG A 171 4.86 -0.54 -10.28
C ARG A 171 5.36 0.80 -10.85
N TYR A 172 5.83 1.71 -10.00
CA TYR A 172 6.30 3.02 -10.43
C TYR A 172 7.82 3.06 -10.58
N ILE A 173 8.28 3.81 -11.57
CA ILE A 173 9.66 4.28 -11.69
C ILE A 173 9.71 5.66 -11.06
N LEU A 174 10.47 5.84 -9.99
CA LEU A 174 10.68 7.13 -9.38
C LEU A 174 11.84 7.86 -10.03
N LEU A 175 11.59 9.10 -10.42
CA LEU A 175 12.57 10.03 -10.94
C LEU A 175 12.70 11.23 -9.98
N PRO A 176 13.87 11.86 -9.90
CA PRO A 176 13.99 13.13 -9.21
C PRO A 176 13.24 14.22 -10.00
N SER A 177 12.45 15.04 -9.32
CA SER A 177 11.92 16.29 -9.85
C SER A 177 13.09 17.26 -9.98
N PHE A 178 13.54 17.50 -11.20
CA PHE A 178 14.81 18.20 -11.47
C PHE A 178 14.76 19.66 -11.00
N ASN A 179 15.23 19.90 -9.77
CA ASN A 179 15.24 21.21 -9.11
C ASN A 179 16.20 22.20 -9.76
N LYS A 180 17.22 21.68 -10.45
CA LYS A 180 18.25 22.46 -11.14
C LYS A 180 18.39 21.92 -12.55
N MET A 181 17.58 22.46 -13.45
CA MET A 181 17.71 22.25 -14.89
C MET A 181 18.29 23.50 -15.52
N SER A 182 19.32 23.36 -16.37
CA SER A 182 19.84 24.50 -17.12
C SER A 182 18.86 24.92 -18.20
N TYR A 183 18.13 26.01 -17.96
CA TYR A 183 17.21 26.62 -18.95
C TYR A 183 17.84 26.75 -20.33
N TYR A 184 19.09 27.21 -20.40
CA TYR A 184 19.77 27.47 -21.68
C TYR A 184 20.16 26.20 -22.45
N GLN A 185 20.17 25.03 -21.81
CA GLN A 185 20.49 23.77 -22.50
C GLN A 185 19.24 23.18 -23.19
N ASN A 186 18.09 23.24 -22.51
CA ASN A 186 16.82 22.78 -23.06
C ASN A 186 15.66 23.64 -22.51
N PRO A 187 15.38 24.80 -23.12
CA PRO A 187 14.36 25.74 -22.65
C PRO A 187 12.96 25.13 -22.56
N GLU A 188 12.58 24.30 -23.53
CA GLU A 188 11.25 23.71 -23.62
C GLU A 188 11.02 22.70 -22.49
N LEU A 189 11.95 21.75 -22.32
CA LEU A 189 11.89 20.78 -21.22
C LEU A 189 11.90 21.50 -19.85
N ALA A 190 12.76 22.51 -19.70
CA ALA A 190 12.83 23.29 -18.45
C ALA A 190 11.50 23.97 -18.14
N LYS A 191 10.81 24.54 -19.13
CA LYS A 191 9.48 25.14 -18.94
C LYS A 191 8.43 24.11 -18.54
N ILE A 192 8.38 22.96 -19.22
CA ILE A 192 7.42 21.90 -18.91
C ILE A 192 7.64 21.38 -17.49
N VAL A 193 8.87 20.98 -17.15
CA VAL A 193 9.21 20.43 -15.83
C VAL A 193 8.89 21.44 -14.72
N LEU A 194 9.29 22.70 -14.88
CA LEU A 194 9.00 23.73 -13.88
C LEU A 194 7.49 23.97 -13.71
N SER A 195 6.71 23.95 -14.80
CA SER A 195 5.25 24.09 -14.73
C SER A 195 4.57 22.94 -13.98
N GLN A 196 5.05 21.71 -14.20
CA GLN A 196 4.56 20.52 -13.50
C GLN A 196 4.91 20.59 -12.01
N GLN A 197 6.16 20.96 -11.70
CA GLN A 197 6.65 21.13 -10.35
C GLN A 197 5.89 22.23 -9.59
N ALA A 198 5.58 23.35 -10.24
CA ALA A 198 4.82 24.45 -9.66
C ALA A 198 3.39 24.06 -9.28
N SER A 199 2.83 23.01 -9.88
CA SER A 199 1.55 22.41 -9.51
C SER A 199 1.66 21.44 -8.32
N GLY A 200 2.60 21.71 -7.41
CA GLY A 200 2.92 20.89 -6.24
C GLY A 200 1.92 21.04 -5.09
N GLU A 201 2.21 20.33 -4.00
CA GLU A 201 1.40 20.29 -2.79
C GLU A 201 2.01 21.15 -1.68
N ILE A 202 1.14 21.77 -0.89
CA ILE A 202 1.51 22.60 0.25
C ILE A 202 0.96 21.96 1.51
N THR A 203 1.83 21.69 2.48
CA THR A 203 1.42 21.32 3.83
C THR A 203 1.92 22.36 4.83
N THR A 204 1.06 22.71 5.80
CA THR A 204 1.40 23.61 6.89
C THR A 204 0.70 23.13 8.16
N ILE A 205 1.41 23.22 9.28
CA ILE A 205 0.84 23.04 10.63
C ILE A 205 0.42 24.39 11.24
N ASP A 206 0.88 25.50 10.66
CA ASP A 206 0.56 26.84 11.11
C ASP A 206 -0.80 27.26 10.54
N GLN A 207 -1.81 27.25 11.42
CA GLN A 207 -3.17 27.64 11.09
C GLN A 207 -3.32 29.14 10.78
N ALA A 208 -2.32 29.97 11.11
CA ALA A 208 -2.33 31.38 10.79
C ALA A 208 -1.97 31.68 9.32
N ILE A 209 -1.34 30.73 8.62
CA ILE A 209 -0.96 30.89 7.21
C ILE A 209 -2.19 30.66 6.32
N ASP A 210 -2.70 31.75 5.74
CA ASP A 210 -3.65 31.65 4.63
C ASP A 210 -2.90 31.31 3.34
N VAL A 211 -2.87 30.01 3.00
CA VAL A 211 -2.19 29.49 1.80
C VAL A 211 -2.76 30.08 0.51
N ASN A 212 -4.08 30.35 0.45
CA ASN A 212 -4.69 30.96 -0.74
C ASN A 212 -4.17 32.38 -0.96
N GLN A 213 -4.12 33.16 0.12
CA GLN A 213 -3.63 34.53 0.07
C GLN A 213 -2.12 34.56 -0.25
N LEU A 214 -1.33 33.67 0.36
CA LEU A 214 0.10 33.54 0.07
C LEU A 214 0.36 33.23 -1.40
N VAL A 215 -0.27 32.18 -1.94
CA VAL A 215 -0.10 31.77 -3.33
C VAL A 215 -0.55 32.87 -4.29
N SER A 216 -1.68 33.53 -4.00
CA SER A 216 -2.17 34.66 -4.81
C SER A 216 -1.20 35.84 -4.79
N HIS A 217 -0.66 36.18 -3.60
CA HIS A 217 0.30 37.27 -3.44
C HIS A 217 1.59 36.99 -4.20
N LEU A 218 2.15 35.78 -4.07
CA LEU A 218 3.37 35.39 -4.79
C LEU A 218 3.15 35.35 -6.31
N SER A 219 1.98 34.87 -6.76
CA SER A 219 1.64 34.84 -8.18
C SER A 219 1.61 36.25 -8.79
N GLN A 220 1.07 37.23 -8.03
CA GLN A 220 1.06 38.64 -8.42
C GLN A 220 2.44 39.30 -8.33
N LYS A 221 3.19 39.04 -7.24
CA LYS A 221 4.54 39.57 -7.01
C LYS A 221 5.49 39.25 -8.16
N TYR A 222 5.38 38.05 -8.72
CA TYR A 222 6.24 37.58 -9.80
C TYR A 222 5.63 37.70 -11.20
N ASP A 223 4.41 38.21 -11.35
CA ASP A 223 3.66 38.21 -12.62
C ASP A 223 3.74 36.85 -13.34
N THR A 224 3.35 35.78 -12.64
CA THR A 224 3.41 34.41 -13.18
C THR A 224 2.01 33.82 -13.42
N LEU A 225 1.97 32.51 -13.65
CA LEU A 225 0.75 31.72 -13.79
C LEU A 225 -0.19 31.93 -12.60
N ASN A 226 -1.49 31.80 -12.85
CA ASN A 226 -2.49 31.83 -11.80
C ASN A 226 -2.68 30.40 -11.24
N PHE A 227 -2.50 30.25 -9.93
CA PHE A 227 -2.68 28.97 -9.24
C PHE A 227 -3.98 28.95 -8.46
N ILE A 228 -4.66 27.80 -8.49
CA ILE A 228 -5.81 27.52 -7.64
C ILE A 228 -5.32 26.62 -6.52
N VAL A 229 -5.50 27.06 -5.27
CA VAL A 229 -5.21 26.23 -4.11
C VAL A 229 -6.45 25.39 -3.82
N VAL A 230 -6.34 24.09 -4.09
CA VAL A 230 -7.37 23.12 -3.71
C VAL A 230 -7.02 22.60 -2.32
N ARG A 231 -7.86 22.94 -1.34
CA ARG A 231 -7.69 22.42 0.01
C ARG A 231 -8.25 21.01 0.06
N GLU A 232 -7.37 20.02 0.17
CA GLU A 232 -7.80 18.67 0.51
C GLU A 232 -8.29 18.63 1.96
N ASP A 233 -9.48 18.05 2.15
CA ASP A 233 -10.03 17.88 3.47
C ASP A 233 -9.25 16.75 4.17
N LEU A 234 -8.51 17.10 5.22
CA LEU A 234 -7.85 16.11 6.08
C LEU A 234 -8.85 15.08 6.62
N ASN A 235 -10.14 15.41 6.71
CA ASN A 235 -11.18 14.45 7.04
C ASN A 235 -11.33 13.34 5.99
N LYS A 236 -11.05 13.55 4.70
CA LYS A 236 -11.06 12.45 3.70
C LYS A 236 -9.90 11.48 3.93
N ILE A 237 -8.71 12.01 4.19
CA ILE A 237 -7.51 11.21 4.53
C ILE A 237 -7.74 10.48 5.86
N GLN A 238 -8.21 11.19 6.89
CA GLN A 238 -8.62 10.59 8.15
C GLN A 238 -9.76 9.60 7.97
N ASN A 239 -10.71 9.80 7.06
CA ASN A 239 -11.77 8.84 6.78
C ASN A 239 -11.21 7.58 6.09
N LEU A 240 -10.17 7.66 5.25
CA LEU A 240 -9.48 6.47 4.76
C LEU A 240 -8.80 5.68 5.91
N PHE A 241 -8.26 6.39 6.91
CA PHE A 241 -7.72 5.77 8.13
C PHE A 241 -8.83 5.31 9.11
N ASN A 242 -9.96 6.01 9.22
CA ASN A 242 -11.05 5.72 10.16
C ASN A 242 -12.00 4.63 9.61
N VAL A 243 -12.15 4.53 8.28
CA VAL A 243 -12.73 3.36 7.60
C VAL A 243 -11.91 2.11 7.94
N SER A 244 -10.64 2.24 8.32
CA SER A 244 -9.88 1.10 8.84
C SER A 244 -10.24 0.77 10.29
N GLU A 245 -10.27 1.72 11.24
CA GLU A 245 -10.47 1.36 12.66
C GLU A 245 -11.89 0.86 12.97
N GLU A 246 -12.92 1.53 12.45
CA GLU A 246 -14.30 1.11 12.72
C GLU A 246 -14.64 -0.20 12.02
N THR A 247 -14.23 -0.37 10.76
CA THR A 247 -14.41 -1.64 10.04
C THR A 247 -13.57 -2.75 10.65
N LEU A 248 -12.32 -2.49 11.07
CA LEU A 248 -11.52 -3.47 11.81
C LEU A 248 -12.20 -3.87 13.12
N LYS A 249 -12.74 -2.90 13.87
CA LYS A 249 -13.49 -3.16 15.09
C LYS A 249 -14.75 -4.01 14.82
N GLN A 250 -15.50 -3.71 13.76
CA GLN A 250 -16.65 -4.51 13.34
C GLN A 250 -16.24 -5.93 12.94
N LEU A 251 -15.15 -6.10 12.20
CA LEU A 251 -14.61 -7.41 11.81
C LEU A 251 -14.13 -8.20 13.03
N VAL A 252 -13.50 -7.55 14.01
CA VAL A 252 -13.08 -8.19 15.28
C VAL A 252 -14.29 -8.61 16.10
N ILE A 253 -15.34 -7.78 16.20
CA ILE A 253 -16.58 -8.15 16.89
C ILE A 253 -17.26 -9.34 16.20
N LEU A 254 -17.28 -9.36 14.87
CA LEU A 254 -17.82 -10.48 14.09
C LEU A 254 -17.00 -11.76 14.33
N LEU A 255 -15.66 -11.67 14.32
CA LEU A 255 -14.76 -12.79 14.61
C LEU A 255 -15.02 -13.36 16.02
N ILE A 256 -15.08 -12.50 17.03
CA ILE A 256 -15.37 -12.90 18.42
C ILE A 256 -16.74 -13.61 18.49
N SER A 257 -17.75 -13.07 17.81
CA SER A 257 -19.08 -13.66 17.77
C SER A 257 -19.05 -15.08 17.18
N ILE A 258 -18.37 -15.27 16.05
CA ILE A 258 -18.22 -16.59 15.40
C ILE A 258 -17.47 -17.58 16.30
N VAL A 259 -16.40 -17.14 16.96
CA VAL A 259 -15.64 -17.98 17.92
C VAL A 259 -16.53 -18.43 19.07
N ILE A 260 -17.35 -17.53 19.64
CA ILE A 260 -18.29 -17.87 20.72
C ILE A 260 -19.32 -18.89 20.24
N PHE A 261 -19.95 -18.68 19.09
CA PHE A 261 -20.92 -19.63 18.53
C PHE A 261 -20.29 -21.01 18.25
N THR A 262 -19.04 -21.04 17.80
CA THR A 262 -18.29 -22.28 17.58
C THR A 262 -18.03 -23.02 18.88
N ILE A 263 -17.59 -22.32 19.93
CA ILE A 263 -17.35 -22.91 21.26
C ILE A 263 -18.65 -23.49 21.83
N ILE A 264 -19.75 -22.74 21.77
CA ILE A 264 -21.06 -23.19 22.24
C ILE A 264 -21.53 -24.41 21.44
N GLY A 265 -21.45 -24.34 20.10
CA GLY A 265 -21.88 -25.42 19.21
C GLY A 265 -21.13 -26.73 19.46
N ILE A 266 -19.81 -26.67 19.59
CA ILE A 266 -18.99 -27.85 19.92
C ILE A 266 -19.34 -28.37 21.32
N SER A 267 -19.42 -27.50 22.32
CA SER A 267 -19.72 -27.89 23.71
C SER A 267 -21.07 -28.60 23.81
N VAL A 268 -22.11 -28.06 23.19
CA VAL A 268 -23.47 -28.63 23.18
C VAL A 268 -23.50 -29.94 22.38
N GLY A 269 -22.86 -29.97 21.21
CA GLY A 269 -22.79 -31.17 20.37
C GLY A 269 -22.11 -32.34 21.09
N PHE A 270 -20.99 -32.08 21.76
CA PHE A 270 -20.29 -33.11 22.54
C PHE A 270 -21.03 -33.48 23.82
N PHE A 271 -21.71 -32.54 24.48
CA PHE A 271 -22.60 -32.87 25.60
C PHE A 271 -23.74 -33.80 25.16
N GLY A 272 -24.36 -33.54 24.00
CA GLY A 272 -25.35 -34.43 23.41
C GLY A 272 -24.79 -35.83 23.12
N ARG A 273 -23.56 -35.90 22.59
CA ARG A 273 -22.83 -37.16 22.37
C ARG A 273 -22.56 -37.91 23.68
N ILE A 274 -22.16 -37.20 24.74
CA ILE A 274 -21.95 -37.78 26.08
C ILE A 274 -23.25 -38.40 26.60
N LYS A 275 -24.36 -37.66 26.55
CA LYS A 275 -25.67 -38.13 27.03
C LYS A 275 -26.14 -39.38 26.29
N ARG A 276 -25.91 -39.45 24.97
CA ARG A 276 -26.28 -40.62 24.15
C ARG A 276 -25.46 -41.87 24.50
N ASN A 277 -24.26 -41.71 25.03
CA ASN A 277 -23.31 -42.80 25.29
C ASN A 277 -23.17 -43.17 26.78
N TYR A 278 -24.07 -42.69 27.66
CA TYR A 278 -23.97 -42.94 29.10
C TYR A 278 -23.89 -44.41 29.48
N LYS A 279 -24.66 -45.28 28.81
CA LYS A 279 -24.63 -46.74 29.07
C LYS A 279 -23.24 -47.33 28.81
N THR A 280 -22.61 -46.94 27.70
CA THR A 280 -21.26 -47.38 27.34
C THR A 280 -20.23 -46.90 28.35
N TYR A 281 -20.33 -45.64 28.80
CA TYR A 281 -19.45 -45.10 29.84
C TYR A 281 -19.65 -45.81 31.19
N GLY A 282 -20.89 -46.16 31.56
CA GLY A 282 -21.17 -46.99 32.74
C GLY A 282 -20.52 -48.37 32.68
N ILE A 283 -20.53 -49.03 31.52
CA ILE A 283 -19.84 -50.32 31.31
C ILE A 283 -18.32 -50.16 31.48
N HIS A 284 -17.73 -49.09 30.95
CA HIS A 284 -16.29 -48.82 31.11
C HIS A 284 -15.90 -48.60 32.58
N LEU A 285 -16.71 -47.85 33.33
CA LEU A 285 -16.50 -47.64 34.77
C LEU A 285 -16.60 -48.95 35.55
N LEU A 286 -17.60 -49.80 35.24
CA LEU A 286 -17.74 -51.14 35.83
C LEU A 286 -16.57 -52.07 35.48
N SER A 287 -15.92 -51.84 34.34
CA SER A 287 -14.75 -52.58 33.87
C SER A 287 -13.42 -52.05 34.45
N GLY A 288 -13.47 -51.05 35.34
CA GLY A 288 -12.30 -50.51 36.04
C GLY A 288 -11.73 -49.20 35.48
N ALA A 289 -12.37 -48.58 34.48
CA ALA A 289 -11.96 -47.24 34.04
C ALA A 289 -12.35 -46.17 35.08
N CYS A 290 -11.63 -45.05 35.10
CA CYS A 290 -11.97 -43.90 35.92
C CYS A 290 -12.68 -42.79 35.10
N MET A 291 -13.31 -41.83 35.78
CA MET A 291 -13.96 -40.69 35.11
C MET A 291 -12.97 -39.83 34.30
N ALA A 292 -11.71 -39.80 34.71
CA ALA A 292 -10.66 -39.07 33.98
C ALA A 292 -10.37 -39.73 32.62
N ASP A 293 -10.47 -41.05 32.50
CA ASP A 293 -10.28 -41.76 31.22
C ASP A 293 -11.38 -41.37 30.22
N ILE A 294 -12.63 -41.26 30.70
CA ILE A 294 -13.77 -40.83 29.88
C ILE A 294 -13.65 -39.36 29.48
N ALA A 295 -13.19 -38.51 30.41
CA ALA A 295 -12.91 -37.11 30.12
C ALA A 295 -11.80 -36.96 29.06
N MET A 296 -10.70 -37.70 29.20
CA MET A 296 -9.57 -37.68 28.25
C MET A 296 -9.98 -38.20 26.87
N TYR A 297 -10.77 -39.28 26.81
CA TYR A 297 -11.36 -39.76 25.56
C TYR A 297 -12.21 -38.67 24.88
N THR A 298 -12.98 -37.92 25.66
CA THR A 298 -13.82 -36.83 25.12
C THR A 298 -12.98 -35.65 24.63
N ILE A 299 -11.94 -35.25 25.38
CA ILE A 299 -10.99 -34.21 24.97
C ILE A 299 -10.31 -34.61 23.66
N ASN A 300 -9.82 -35.84 23.55
CA ASN A 300 -9.18 -36.34 22.33
C ASN A 300 -10.13 -36.31 21.13
N ALA A 301 -11.41 -36.66 21.33
CA ALA A 301 -12.40 -36.58 20.27
C ALA A 301 -12.68 -35.14 19.81
N ILE A 302 -12.69 -34.16 20.73
CA ILE A 302 -12.80 -32.73 20.39
C ILE A 302 -11.52 -32.27 19.68
N ALA A 303 -10.36 -32.67 20.18
CA ALA A 303 -9.05 -32.32 19.62
C ALA A 303 -8.91 -32.81 18.17
N VAL A 304 -9.35 -34.04 17.85
CA VAL A 304 -9.31 -34.55 16.46
C VAL A 304 -10.14 -33.68 15.51
N VAL A 305 -11.32 -33.21 15.94
CA VAL A 305 -12.17 -32.32 15.13
C VAL A 305 -11.52 -30.95 14.92
N ILE A 306 -10.91 -30.39 15.97
CA ILE A 306 -10.27 -29.07 15.88
C ILE A 306 -8.97 -29.14 15.09
N MET A 307 -8.18 -30.20 15.24
CA MET A 307 -6.93 -30.41 14.51
C MET A 307 -7.17 -30.64 13.02
N SER A 308 -8.23 -31.35 12.64
CA SER A 308 -8.57 -31.52 11.22
C SER A 308 -9.03 -30.21 10.60
N ALA A 309 -9.82 -29.40 11.33
CA ALA A 309 -10.20 -28.06 10.90
C ALA A 309 -8.98 -27.12 10.79
N TYR A 310 -8.05 -27.19 11.74
CA TYR A 310 -6.79 -26.43 11.70
C TYR A 310 -5.95 -26.80 10.47
N ALA A 311 -5.74 -28.10 10.21
CA ALA A 311 -4.96 -28.55 9.08
C ALA A 311 -5.55 -28.04 7.75
N PHE A 312 -6.89 -28.12 7.61
CA PHE A 312 -7.59 -27.60 6.45
C PHE A 312 -7.42 -26.08 6.30
N SER A 313 -7.61 -25.33 7.39
CA SER A 313 -7.42 -23.87 7.42
C SER A 313 -5.99 -23.46 7.09
N ALA A 314 -4.99 -24.17 7.60
CA ALA A 314 -3.58 -23.90 7.36
C ALA A 314 -3.20 -24.10 5.88
N ILE A 315 -3.73 -25.14 5.22
CA ILE A 315 -3.50 -25.39 3.79
C ILE A 315 -4.06 -24.24 2.95
N ILE A 316 -5.32 -23.85 3.19
CA ILE A 316 -5.95 -22.74 2.47
C ILE A 316 -5.17 -21.44 2.69
N SER A 317 -4.83 -21.16 3.95
CA SER A 317 -4.14 -19.93 4.30
C SER A 317 -2.74 -19.85 3.67
N ALA A 318 -2.00 -20.97 3.65
CA ALA A 318 -0.72 -21.06 2.96
C ALA A 318 -0.82 -20.86 1.44
N MET A 319 -1.91 -21.33 0.80
CA MET A 319 -2.14 -21.12 -0.63
C MET A 319 -2.43 -19.65 -0.97
N VAL A 320 -3.19 -18.95 -0.13
CA VAL A 320 -3.61 -17.57 -0.39
C VAL A 320 -2.55 -16.55 0.02
N PHE A 321 -1.90 -16.76 1.16
CA PHE A 321 -1.02 -15.77 1.79
C PHE A 321 0.46 -16.19 1.86
N GLY A 322 0.82 -17.41 1.45
CA GLY A 322 2.18 -17.96 1.58
C GLY A 322 2.58 -18.25 3.04
N ILE A 323 3.61 -19.04 3.34
CA ILE A 323 3.91 -19.44 4.73
C ILE A 323 4.36 -18.22 5.57
N GLY A 324 3.70 -17.95 6.71
CA GLY A 324 3.99 -16.78 7.55
C GLY A 324 3.53 -16.86 9.00
N THR A 325 3.71 -15.76 9.74
CA THR A 325 3.43 -15.66 11.18
C THR A 325 1.95 -15.84 11.53
N TYR A 326 1.04 -15.58 10.59
CA TYR A 326 -0.40 -15.77 10.78
C TYR A 326 -0.78 -17.24 11.07
N LEU A 327 0.02 -18.23 10.63
CA LEU A 327 -0.21 -19.65 10.94
C LEU A 327 -0.12 -19.93 12.46
N ILE A 328 0.74 -19.19 13.16
CA ILE A 328 0.88 -19.26 14.62
C ILE A 328 -0.37 -18.69 15.29
N ILE A 329 -0.93 -17.61 14.74
CA ILE A 329 -2.16 -16.98 15.26
C ILE A 329 -3.35 -17.95 15.12
N ILE A 330 -3.50 -18.59 13.96
CA ILE A 330 -4.56 -19.58 13.71
C ILE A 330 -4.41 -20.78 14.67
N PHE A 331 -3.17 -21.24 14.90
CA PHE A 331 -2.92 -22.32 15.86
C PHE A 331 -3.30 -21.91 17.29
N GLY A 332 -2.94 -20.69 17.71
CA GLY A 332 -3.32 -20.14 19.00
C GLY A 332 -4.85 -20.08 19.19
N LEU A 333 -5.58 -19.64 18.17
CA LEU A 333 -7.05 -19.64 18.17
C LEU A 333 -7.63 -21.06 18.28
N ALA A 334 -7.09 -22.02 17.55
CA ALA A 334 -7.52 -23.42 17.64
C ALA A 334 -7.32 -23.98 19.06
N ALA A 335 -6.20 -23.67 19.71
CA ALA A 335 -5.92 -24.07 21.08
C ALA A 335 -6.91 -23.44 22.09
N ILE A 336 -7.25 -22.16 21.92
CA ILE A 336 -8.26 -21.47 22.75
C ILE A 336 -9.64 -22.12 22.58
N ILE A 337 -10.05 -22.42 21.34
CA ILE A 337 -11.34 -23.08 21.07
C ILE A 337 -11.36 -24.47 21.71
N LEU A 338 -10.27 -25.25 21.61
CA LEU A 338 -10.17 -26.57 22.24
C LEU A 338 -10.29 -26.48 23.77
N LEU A 339 -9.57 -25.56 24.38
CA LEU A 339 -9.61 -25.36 25.82
C LEU A 339 -11.02 -24.98 26.27
N LEU A 340 -11.61 -23.93 25.69
CA LEU A 340 -12.91 -23.43 26.12
C LEU A 340 -14.07 -24.38 25.79
N SER A 341 -14.05 -25.03 24.63
CA SER A 341 -15.12 -25.97 24.24
C SER A 341 -15.10 -27.29 25.02
N SER A 342 -13.97 -27.67 25.62
CA SER A 342 -13.86 -28.88 26.42
C SER A 342 -14.26 -28.68 27.89
N LEU A 343 -14.20 -27.44 28.42
CA LEU A 343 -14.53 -27.14 29.83
C LEU A 343 -15.92 -27.66 30.23
N TYR A 344 -16.96 -27.33 29.46
CA TYR A 344 -18.33 -27.71 29.82
C TYR A 344 -18.57 -29.23 29.76
N PRO A 345 -18.20 -29.95 28.67
CA PRO A 345 -18.24 -31.41 28.62
C PRO A 345 -17.47 -32.09 29.77
N ILE A 346 -16.25 -31.65 30.07
CA ILE A 346 -15.41 -32.22 31.14
C ILE A 346 -16.07 -32.01 32.50
N PHE A 347 -16.48 -30.78 32.80
CA PHE A 347 -17.14 -30.46 34.07
C PHE A 347 -18.37 -31.34 34.28
N LYS A 348 -19.14 -31.60 33.22
CA LYS A 348 -20.27 -32.52 33.31
C LYS A 348 -19.83 -33.95 33.59
N ILE A 349 -18.84 -34.49 32.88
CA ILE A 349 -18.35 -35.87 33.08
C ILE A 349 -17.85 -36.08 34.52
N LEU A 350 -17.03 -35.17 35.03
CA LEU A 350 -16.42 -35.31 36.36
C LEU A 350 -17.45 -35.25 37.50
N ASN A 351 -18.59 -34.59 37.28
CA ASN A 351 -19.67 -34.47 38.27
C ASN A 351 -20.80 -35.51 38.07
N MET A 352 -20.60 -36.55 37.26
CA MET A 352 -21.61 -37.60 37.09
C MET A 352 -21.57 -38.58 38.26
N GLU A 353 -22.72 -38.78 38.92
CA GLU A 353 -22.85 -39.86 39.90
C GLU A 353 -22.84 -41.22 39.19
N THR A 354 -21.92 -42.10 39.64
CA THR A 354 -21.74 -43.45 39.09
C THR A 354 -22.99 -44.32 39.26
N SER A 355 -23.75 -44.11 40.33
CA SER A 355 -25.02 -44.79 40.63
C SER A 355 -26.12 -44.49 39.60
N LEU A 356 -26.16 -43.26 39.07
CA LEU A 356 -27.14 -42.84 38.06
C LEU A 356 -26.82 -43.37 36.65
N LEU A 357 -25.57 -43.74 36.39
CA LEU A 357 -25.14 -44.26 35.08
C LEU A 357 -25.56 -45.71 34.85
N ILE A 358 -25.68 -46.50 35.92
CA ILE A 358 -25.98 -47.93 35.86
C ILE A 358 -27.49 -48.19 36.04
N ARG A 359 -28.19 -47.30 36.77
CA ARG A 359 -29.59 -47.48 37.16
C ARG A 359 -30.61 -46.85 36.23
N ARG A 360 -30.17 -46.18 35.16
CA ARG A 360 -31.05 -45.52 34.19
C ARG A 360 -31.56 -46.52 33.15
N GLU A 361 -32.25 -47.54 33.62
CA GLU A 361 -33.30 -48.23 32.85
C GLU A 361 -34.62 -47.64 33.32
N GLU A 362 -35.02 -46.53 32.68
CA GLU A 362 -36.39 -46.06 32.42
C GLU A 362 -36.34 -44.66 31.79
#